data_AF-A0A4Q3WXM1-F1
#
_entry.id   AF-A0A4Q3WXM1-F1
#
_cell.length_a   1.000
_cell.length_b   1.000
_cell.length_c   1.000
_cell.angle_alpha   90.00
_cell.angle_beta   90.00
_cell.angle_gamma   90.00
#
_symmetry.space_group_name_H-M   'P 1'
#
loop_
_entity.id
_entity.type
_entity.pdbx_description
1 polymer ?
#
loop_
_entity_poly.entity_id
_entity_poly.type
_entity_poly.pdbx_seq_one_letter_code
_entity_poly.pdbx_strand_id
1 'polypeptide(L)'
;MLAQDGEGGMGRAHVFDALQGKPISTLALPLMTAEGDKEQSSYVSYAPAWSPDGTRIAVGYVDGTVGTTTVPLPKNEFSKGSRSYRHNFIGKFAIWSSRSGALQGNYLYAPEDEDSMGGVEFSRDGKTLIGTGTPPSLFDAKTGRRLKVFKTASPRDSESKPGPQWKDLEVINRDDRPLQIIDRKTKRMQWSMERAWISRLQWHGNILAVMLGGSARDRSGNHFGIESSRLLLWDSRKRALLPSPPTSGQDAFDEIDFHSDSHTLLYNINNLSKQSSELVAWDYHQNRVLWRFKSSSFSGRAQWSPDGKWASMEIGAFTNPTSFDILVFDRAGKLHQATKASKPVYYWSPDSSRIASLWEKADSPCMVQVSEVGQKA
;
A
#
# COMPACT_ATOMS: atom_id res chain seq x y z
N MET A 1 -8.18 -12.10 5.92
CA MET A 1 -8.05 -10.70 6.39
C MET A 1 -7.18 -10.67 7.64
N LEU A 2 -6.47 -9.57 7.91
CA LEU A 2 -5.69 -9.34 9.13
C LEU A 2 -6.32 -8.17 9.90
N ALA A 3 -6.69 -8.40 11.16
CA ALA A 3 -7.25 -7.41 12.07
C ALA A 3 -6.29 -7.20 13.25
N GLN A 4 -6.27 -5.98 13.79
CA GLN A 4 -5.45 -5.56 14.92
C GLN A 4 -6.37 -5.11 16.07
N ASP A 5 -6.27 -5.73 17.25
CA ASP A 5 -7.05 -5.34 18.43
C ASP A 5 -6.22 -4.52 19.44
N GLY A 6 -6.83 -3.49 20.05
CA GLY A 6 -6.42 -2.91 21.34
C GLY A 6 -6.07 -1.40 21.34
N GLU A 7 -6.74 -0.64 22.22
CA GLU A 7 -6.22 0.61 22.78
C GLU A 7 -5.10 0.27 23.77
N GLY A 8 -3.90 0.82 23.57
CA GLY A 8 -2.78 0.67 24.51
C GLY A 8 -2.00 -0.64 24.39
N GLY A 9 -1.03 -0.69 23.48
CA GLY A 9 0.11 -1.60 23.54
C GLY A 9 -0.13 -3.03 23.04
N MET A 10 0.34 -3.28 21.82
CA MET A 10 0.45 -4.58 21.13
C MET A 10 -0.82 -5.14 20.48
N GLY A 11 -1.03 -4.72 19.24
CA GLY A 11 -2.02 -5.33 18.37
C GLY A 11 -1.62 -6.74 17.92
N ARG A 12 -2.51 -7.72 18.13
CA ARG A 12 -2.36 -9.08 17.57
C ARG A 12 -2.91 -9.12 16.16
N ALA A 13 -2.25 -9.85 15.28
CA ALA A 13 -2.70 -10.07 13.92
C ALA A 13 -3.40 -11.44 13.81
N HIS A 14 -4.54 -11.48 13.12
CA HIS A 14 -5.38 -12.67 13.02
C HIS A 14 -5.65 -13.04 11.56
N VAL A 15 -5.47 -14.30 11.19
CA VAL A 15 -5.83 -14.81 9.86
C VAL A 15 -7.24 -15.35 9.94
N PHE A 16 -8.12 -14.85 9.07
CA PHE A 16 -9.49 -15.33 8.97
C PHE A 16 -9.74 -16.08 7.68
N ASP A 17 -10.55 -17.13 7.80
CA ASP A 17 -11.18 -17.81 6.68
C ASP A 17 -12.20 -16.84 6.10
N ALA A 18 -11.90 -16.37 4.89
CA ALA A 18 -12.77 -15.43 4.21
C ALA A 18 -14.10 -16.08 3.81
N LEU A 19 -14.24 -17.41 3.86
CA LEU A 19 -15.48 -18.12 3.53
C LEU A 19 -16.46 -18.13 4.70
N GLN A 20 -15.97 -18.48 5.88
CA GLN A 20 -16.78 -18.73 7.06
C GLN A 20 -16.75 -17.56 8.05
N GLY A 21 -15.89 -16.55 7.83
CA GLY A 21 -15.62 -15.48 8.79
C GLY A 21 -14.97 -15.97 10.08
N LYS A 22 -14.51 -17.23 10.11
CA LYS A 22 -13.92 -17.84 11.29
C LYS A 22 -12.42 -17.55 11.35
N PRO A 23 -11.85 -17.29 12.54
CA PRO A 23 -10.41 -17.23 12.68
C PRO A 23 -9.80 -18.58 12.31
N ILE A 24 -8.84 -18.57 11.38
CA ILE A 24 -7.97 -19.71 11.04
C ILE A 24 -6.85 -19.79 12.07
N SER A 25 -6.19 -18.66 12.32
CA SER A 25 -5.05 -18.59 13.23
C SER A 25 -4.84 -17.19 13.79
N THR A 26 -4.13 -17.12 14.90
CA THR A 26 -3.59 -15.88 15.47
C THR A 26 -2.10 -15.91 15.27
N LEU A 27 -1.54 -14.86 14.65
CA LEU A 27 -0.10 -14.78 14.40
C LEU A 27 0.62 -14.62 15.74
N ALA A 28 1.56 -15.52 16.01
CA ALA A 28 2.41 -15.46 17.18
C ALA A 28 3.23 -14.16 17.16
N LEU A 29 3.27 -13.45 18.29
CA LEU A 29 4.09 -12.23 18.38
C LEU A 29 5.57 -12.60 18.22
N PRO A 30 6.35 -11.85 17.42
CA PRO A 30 7.80 -12.01 17.42
C PRO A 30 8.35 -11.68 18.80
N LEU A 31 9.49 -12.29 19.16
CA LEU A 31 10.24 -11.92 20.35
C LEU A 31 10.70 -10.46 20.21
N MET A 32 10.20 -9.58 21.07
CA MET A 32 10.56 -8.16 21.13
C MET A 32 11.69 -8.00 22.14
N THR A 33 12.71 -7.22 21.79
CA THR A 33 13.92 -7.04 22.62
C THR A 33 13.89 -5.82 23.54
N ALA A 34 12.82 -5.02 23.56
CA ALA A 34 12.83 -3.77 24.30
C ALA A 34 12.55 -3.95 25.80
N GLU A 35 13.58 -3.70 26.62
CA GLU A 35 13.50 -3.35 28.05
C GLU A 35 13.14 -1.86 28.29
N GLY A 36 12.82 -1.11 27.24
CA GLY A 36 12.49 0.33 27.31
C GLY A 36 10.98 0.61 27.30
N ASP A 37 10.59 1.70 27.98
CA ASP A 37 9.22 2.13 28.29
C ASP A 37 8.10 1.59 27.40
N LYS A 38 7.17 0.88 28.06
CA LYS A 38 6.01 0.15 27.51
C LYS A 38 5.03 0.98 26.67
N GLU A 39 5.27 2.28 26.50
CA GLU A 39 4.35 3.21 25.84
C GLU A 39 4.66 3.46 24.35
N GLN A 40 5.84 3.06 23.82
CA GLN A 40 6.21 3.37 22.42
C GLN A 40 6.38 2.18 21.48
N SER A 41 6.21 0.94 21.94
CA SER A 41 6.14 -0.25 21.07
C SER A 41 4.81 -0.29 20.31
N SER A 42 4.63 0.67 19.40
CA SER A 42 3.58 0.66 18.40
C SER A 42 4.01 -0.27 17.28
N TYR A 43 3.17 -1.28 16.98
CA TYR A 43 3.18 -1.88 15.66
C TYR A 43 2.83 -0.77 14.67
N VAL A 44 3.83 -0.03 14.17
CA VAL A 44 3.67 0.68 12.89
C VAL A 44 3.70 -0.43 11.85
N SER A 45 2.55 -1.10 11.72
CA SER A 45 2.42 -2.25 10.85
C SER A 45 2.35 -1.75 9.43
N TYR A 46 3.39 -2.04 8.66
CA TYR A 46 3.26 -1.98 7.21
C TYR A 46 2.21 -2.99 6.76
N ALA A 47 1.57 -2.70 5.61
CA ALA A 47 0.56 -3.58 5.05
C ALA A 47 1.13 -5.02 4.91
N PRO A 48 0.42 -6.03 5.39
CA PRO A 48 0.90 -7.42 5.36
C PRO A 48 0.91 -7.96 3.93
N ALA A 49 1.92 -8.76 3.61
CA ALA A 49 2.08 -9.38 2.30
C ALA A 49 1.89 -10.91 2.37
N TRP A 50 1.06 -11.45 1.48
CA TRP A 50 0.90 -12.89 1.32
C TRP A 50 1.95 -13.44 0.36
N SER A 51 2.43 -14.66 0.65
CA SER A 51 3.17 -15.42 -0.37
C SER A 51 2.22 -15.81 -1.51
N PRO A 52 2.72 -15.96 -2.74
CA PRO A 52 1.90 -16.33 -3.90
C PRO A 52 1.16 -17.67 -3.75
N ASP A 53 1.71 -18.59 -2.95
CA ASP A 53 1.10 -19.88 -2.62
C ASP A 53 0.08 -19.80 -1.46
N GLY A 54 -0.11 -18.63 -0.86
CA GLY A 54 -1.03 -18.40 0.27
C GLY A 54 -0.62 -19.06 1.59
N THR A 55 0.56 -19.70 1.66
CA THR A 55 0.99 -20.45 2.85
C THR A 55 1.73 -19.61 3.88
N ARG A 56 2.19 -18.42 3.49
CA ARG A 56 2.99 -17.53 4.33
C ARG A 56 2.49 -16.10 4.29
N ILE A 57 2.75 -15.40 5.38
CA ILE A 57 2.48 -13.96 5.54
C ILE A 57 3.79 -13.32 5.98
N ALA A 58 4.15 -12.17 5.40
CA ALA A 58 5.28 -11.35 5.82
C ALA A 58 4.80 -9.96 6.24
N VAL A 59 5.34 -9.44 7.34
CA VAL A 59 5.00 -8.12 7.87
C VAL A 59 6.26 -7.42 8.36
N GLY A 60 6.47 -6.19 7.90
CA GLY A 60 7.48 -5.28 8.44
C GLY A 60 6.95 -4.55 9.66
N TYR A 61 7.79 -4.39 10.68
CA TYR A 61 7.42 -3.74 11.94
C TYR A 61 8.63 -3.07 12.61
N VAL A 62 8.34 -2.27 13.62
CA VAL A 62 9.32 -1.67 14.55
C VAL A 62 8.94 -2.05 15.98
N ASP A 63 9.92 -2.29 16.83
CA ASP A 63 9.70 -2.67 18.23
C ASP A 63 10.43 -1.77 19.23
N GLY A 64 10.83 -0.58 18.79
CA GLY A 64 11.61 0.35 19.60
C GLY A 64 13.07 -0.03 19.77
N THR A 65 13.53 -1.14 19.17
CA THR A 65 14.97 -1.45 19.13
C THR A 65 15.68 -0.32 18.39
N VAL A 66 16.57 0.37 19.10
CA VAL A 66 17.47 1.38 18.54
C VAL A 66 18.81 0.74 18.23
N GLY A 67 19.44 1.19 17.17
CA GLY A 67 20.75 0.71 16.79
C GLY A 67 21.89 1.47 17.43
N THR A 68 23.10 1.17 16.94
CA THR A 68 24.35 1.66 17.52
C THR A 68 24.78 3.01 16.94
N THR A 69 24.10 3.53 15.93
CA THR A 69 24.46 4.77 15.23
C THR A 69 23.46 5.89 15.50
N THR A 70 23.88 7.12 15.18
CA THR A 70 23.01 8.30 15.27
C THR A 70 22.74 8.87 13.88
N VAL A 71 21.50 9.33 13.69
CA VAL A 71 21.01 9.89 12.44
C VAL A 71 20.73 11.38 12.66
N PRO A 72 21.35 12.29 11.88
CA PRO A 72 21.07 13.70 11.99
C PRO A 72 19.61 13.98 11.61
N LEU A 73 18.92 14.79 12.40
CA LEU A 73 17.58 15.27 12.05
C LEU A 73 17.71 16.50 11.12
N PRO A 74 16.72 16.75 10.23
CA PRO A 74 16.73 17.95 9.42
C PRO A 74 16.67 19.15 10.37
N LYS A 75 17.21 20.30 9.94
CA LYS A 75 16.98 21.53 10.70
C LYS A 75 15.51 21.87 10.58
N ASN A 76 14.76 21.71 11.67
CA ASN A 76 13.41 22.24 11.75
C ASN A 76 13.55 23.76 11.92
N GLU A 77 12.78 24.57 11.18
CA GLU A 77 12.82 26.04 11.33
C GLU A 77 12.53 26.53 12.76
N PHE A 78 11.87 25.69 13.57
CA PHE A 78 11.58 25.95 14.98
C PHE A 78 12.71 25.59 15.95
N SER A 79 13.77 24.91 15.49
CA SER A 79 14.94 24.61 16.31
C SER A 79 15.91 25.80 16.24
N LYS A 80 16.10 26.51 17.35
CA LYS A 80 17.03 27.66 17.49
C LYS A 80 18.50 27.23 17.30
N GLY A 81 18.89 26.89 16.08
CA GLY A 81 20.29 26.72 15.65
C GLY A 81 20.98 25.39 15.99
N SER A 82 20.47 24.58 16.92
CA SER A 82 21.11 23.32 17.32
C SER A 82 20.83 22.17 16.35
N ARG A 83 21.87 21.43 15.92
CA ARG A 83 21.71 20.16 15.20
C ARG A 83 21.21 19.10 16.18
N SER A 84 20.00 18.60 15.95
CA SER A 84 19.45 17.47 16.70
C SER A 84 19.81 16.15 16.02
N TYR A 85 20.04 15.11 16.83
CA TYR A 85 20.31 13.75 16.38
C TYR A 85 19.32 12.82 17.06
N ARG A 86 19.01 11.69 16.42
CA ARG A 86 18.31 10.57 17.04
C ARG A 86 19.14 9.30 16.88
N HIS A 87 18.90 8.29 17.71
CA HIS A 87 19.41 6.95 17.42
C HIS A 87 18.76 6.38 16.16
N ASN A 88 19.48 5.53 15.43
CA ASN A 88 18.93 4.86 14.26
C ASN A 88 17.85 3.85 14.69
N PHE A 89 16.78 3.76 13.90
CA PHE A 89 15.77 2.74 14.07
C PHE A 89 16.23 1.46 13.39
N ILE A 90 15.96 0.32 14.03
CA ILE A 90 16.20 -0.99 13.42
C ILE A 90 14.84 -1.58 13.03
N GLY A 91 14.50 -1.46 11.75
CA GLY A 91 13.35 -2.14 11.17
C GLY A 91 13.52 -3.65 11.28
N LYS A 92 12.41 -4.35 11.49
CA LYS A 92 12.35 -5.82 11.50
C LYS A 92 11.25 -6.28 10.58
N PHE A 93 11.30 -7.54 10.18
CA PHE A 93 10.18 -8.20 9.56
C PHE A 93 10.10 -9.64 10.02
N ALA A 94 8.88 -10.14 10.09
CA ALA A 94 8.61 -11.51 10.46
C ALA A 94 7.81 -12.21 9.36
N ILE A 95 7.96 -13.54 9.34
CA ILE A 95 7.27 -14.43 8.42
C ILE A 95 6.54 -15.48 9.24
N TRP A 96 5.27 -15.70 8.94
CA TRP A 96 4.42 -16.68 9.61
C TRP A 96 3.84 -17.69 8.64
N SER A 97 3.55 -18.88 9.18
CA SER A 97 2.61 -19.81 8.58
C SER A 97 1.20 -19.22 8.63
N SER A 98 0.54 -19.03 7.49
CA SER A 98 -0.82 -18.48 7.46
C SER A 98 -1.84 -19.41 8.12
N ARG A 99 -1.62 -20.73 8.04
CA ARG A 99 -2.55 -21.74 8.57
C ARG A 99 -2.47 -21.90 10.08
N SER A 100 -1.26 -21.91 10.64
CA SER A 100 -1.06 -22.15 12.08
C SER A 100 -0.81 -20.88 12.88
N GLY A 101 -0.50 -19.76 12.23
CA GLY A 101 -0.05 -18.54 12.89
C GLY A 101 1.35 -18.65 13.50
N ALA A 102 2.04 -19.78 13.30
CA ALA A 102 3.36 -20.02 13.86
C ALA A 102 4.40 -19.11 13.18
N LEU A 103 5.22 -18.46 14.00
CA LEU A 103 6.37 -17.69 13.54
C LEU A 103 7.40 -18.62 12.88
N GLN A 104 7.66 -18.41 11.60
CA GLN A 104 8.66 -19.15 10.83
C GLN A 104 10.02 -18.45 10.87
N GLY A 105 10.02 -17.14 11.07
CA GLY A 105 11.25 -16.39 11.27
C GLY A 105 10.99 -14.94 11.63
N ASN A 106 11.95 -14.36 12.34
CA ASN A 106 11.98 -12.97 12.73
C ASN A 106 13.37 -12.41 12.40
N TYR A 107 13.41 -11.38 11.58
CA TYR A 107 14.62 -10.96 10.89
C TYR A 107 14.82 -9.45 10.98
N LEU A 108 16.08 -9.04 11.08
CA LEU A 108 16.45 -7.64 10.95
C LEU A 108 16.27 -7.20 9.49
N TYR A 109 15.69 -6.03 9.30
CA TYR A 109 15.61 -5.39 7.99
C TYR A 109 17.00 -4.91 7.54
N ALA A 110 17.78 -4.33 8.46
CA ALA A 110 19.16 -3.91 8.23
C ALA A 110 20.06 -4.28 9.43
N PRO A 111 21.38 -4.29 9.25
CA PRO A 111 22.34 -4.37 10.35
C PRO A 111 22.11 -3.30 11.43
N GLU A 112 22.56 -3.55 12.65
CA GLU A 112 22.29 -2.68 13.81
C GLU A 112 22.89 -1.27 13.70
N ASP A 113 23.87 -1.08 12.85
CA ASP A 113 24.51 0.22 12.58
C ASP A 113 23.82 1.01 11.46
N GLU A 114 22.75 0.48 10.85
CA GLU A 114 22.05 1.08 9.72
C GLU A 114 20.62 1.51 10.11
N ASP A 115 20.26 2.77 9.84
CA ASP A 115 18.89 3.27 10.02
C ASP A 115 17.96 2.62 8.99
N SER A 116 16.92 1.95 9.47
CA SER A 116 15.95 1.31 8.60
C SER A 116 14.54 1.22 9.17
N MET A 117 13.57 1.34 8.27
CA MET A 117 12.15 1.24 8.59
C MET A 117 11.41 0.92 7.28
N GLY A 118 10.53 -0.09 7.25
CA GLY A 118 9.81 -0.43 6.02
C GLY A 118 8.99 -1.71 6.04
N GLY A 119 8.10 -1.82 5.05
CA GLY A 119 7.35 -3.03 4.76
C GLY A 119 8.16 -4.03 3.94
N VAL A 120 7.61 -5.24 3.79
CA VAL A 120 8.17 -6.30 2.95
C VAL A 120 7.08 -6.93 2.08
N GLU A 121 7.43 -7.31 0.85
CA GLU A 121 6.52 -7.94 -0.10
C GLU A 121 7.18 -9.15 -0.78
N PHE A 122 6.42 -10.24 -0.99
CA PHE A 122 6.92 -11.43 -1.67
C PHE A 122 7.12 -11.21 -3.16
N SER A 123 8.18 -11.80 -3.71
CA SER A 123 8.29 -12.02 -5.14
C SER A 123 7.18 -12.97 -5.63
N ARG A 124 6.88 -12.90 -6.94
CA ARG A 124 5.87 -13.77 -7.58
C ARG A 124 6.18 -15.26 -7.48
N ASP A 125 7.45 -15.64 -7.33
CA ASP A 125 7.86 -17.04 -7.09
C ASP A 125 7.94 -17.41 -5.60
N GLY A 126 7.70 -16.45 -4.70
CA GLY A 126 7.72 -16.61 -3.25
C GLY A 126 9.09 -16.90 -2.64
N LYS A 127 10.18 -16.83 -3.42
CA LYS A 127 11.53 -17.18 -2.97
C LYS A 127 12.28 -15.99 -2.36
N THR A 128 11.91 -14.77 -2.72
CA THR A 128 12.53 -13.55 -2.20
C THR A 128 11.48 -12.58 -1.66
N LEU A 129 11.94 -11.64 -0.84
CA LEU A 129 11.16 -10.49 -0.37
C LEU A 129 11.84 -9.20 -0.83
N ILE A 130 11.06 -8.20 -1.20
CA ILE A 130 11.56 -6.83 -1.31
C ILE A 130 11.08 -6.02 -0.12
N GLY A 131 12.04 -5.44 0.58
CA GLY A 131 11.81 -4.40 1.57
C GLY A 131 11.66 -3.04 0.89
N THR A 132 10.56 -2.37 1.20
CA THR A 132 10.23 -1.02 0.73
C THR A 132 10.70 0.08 1.68
N GLY A 133 11.46 -0.30 2.71
CA GLY A 133 12.04 0.62 3.67
C GLY A 133 13.23 1.38 3.15
N THR A 134 13.83 2.18 4.02
CA THR A 134 15.02 2.95 3.71
C THR A 134 16.26 2.32 4.36
N PRO A 135 17.30 1.91 3.61
CA PRO A 135 17.30 1.78 2.15
C PRO A 135 16.50 0.55 1.71
N PRO A 136 15.97 0.57 0.48
CA PRO A 136 15.28 -0.59 -0.04
C PRO A 136 16.23 -1.77 -0.10
N SER A 137 15.70 -2.97 0.12
CA SER A 137 16.54 -4.16 0.26
C SER A 137 15.87 -5.40 -0.33
N LEU A 138 16.68 -6.33 -0.85
CA LEU A 138 16.22 -7.65 -1.29
C LEU A 138 16.64 -8.68 -0.25
N PHE A 139 15.71 -9.56 0.12
CA PHE A 139 15.93 -10.61 1.09
C PHE A 139 15.61 -11.99 0.51
N ASP A 140 16.29 -12.99 1.03
CA ASP A 140 15.89 -14.39 0.86
C ASP A 140 14.70 -14.68 1.76
N ALA A 141 13.59 -15.16 1.19
CA ALA A 141 12.34 -15.30 1.95
C ALA A 141 12.34 -16.49 2.92
N LYS A 142 13.31 -17.40 2.82
CA LYS A 142 13.41 -18.56 3.72
C LYS A 142 14.28 -18.24 4.93
N THR A 143 15.37 -17.51 4.71
CA THR A 143 16.41 -17.25 5.72
C THR A 143 16.35 -15.84 6.29
N GLY A 144 15.57 -14.95 5.67
CA GLY A 144 15.54 -13.52 5.99
C GLY A 144 16.84 -12.80 5.67
N ARG A 145 17.84 -13.48 5.09
CA ARG A 145 19.15 -12.90 4.80
C ARG A 145 18.99 -11.79 3.76
N ARG A 146 19.50 -10.61 4.09
CA ARG A 146 19.63 -9.49 3.16
C ARG A 146 20.61 -9.85 2.04
N LEU A 147 20.08 -10.05 0.84
CA LEU A 147 20.83 -10.42 -0.36
C LEU A 147 21.42 -9.19 -1.06
N LYS A 148 20.74 -8.04 -0.98
CA LYS A 148 21.16 -6.82 -1.66
C LYS A 148 20.61 -5.58 -0.98
N VAL A 149 21.46 -4.56 -0.88
CA VAL A 149 21.08 -3.19 -0.52
C VAL A 149 20.94 -2.36 -1.80
N PHE A 150 19.83 -1.66 -1.94
CA PHE A 150 19.66 -0.67 -2.99
C PHE A 150 20.11 0.68 -2.45
N LYS A 151 21.35 1.07 -2.76
CA LYS A 151 21.92 2.36 -2.34
C LYS A 151 21.23 3.48 -3.12
N THR A 152 20.30 4.18 -2.49
CA THR A 152 19.79 5.47 -2.97
C THR A 152 20.62 6.59 -2.33
N ALA A 153 20.90 7.68 -3.07
CA ALA A 153 21.81 8.75 -2.64
C ALA A 153 21.29 9.67 -1.50
N SER A 154 20.45 9.18 -0.58
CA SER A 154 19.76 9.93 0.50
C SER A 154 18.79 8.98 1.25
N PRO A 155 18.87 8.83 2.57
CA PRO A 155 18.19 7.77 3.32
C PRO A 155 16.73 8.05 3.74
N ARG A 156 16.13 9.20 3.42
CA ARG A 156 14.84 9.58 4.06
C ARG A 156 13.61 9.67 3.18
N ASP A 157 13.75 9.79 1.86
CA ASP A 157 12.62 10.24 1.03
C ASP A 157 12.39 9.36 -0.22
N SER A 158 12.84 8.10 -0.20
CA SER A 158 12.72 7.22 -1.38
C SER A 158 11.72 6.09 -1.21
N GLU A 159 10.53 6.23 -1.81
CA GLU A 159 9.74 5.09 -2.21
C GLU A 159 10.41 4.41 -3.41
N SER A 160 10.85 3.16 -3.25
CA SER A 160 11.23 2.32 -4.39
C SER A 160 10.18 1.23 -4.56
N LYS A 161 9.57 1.14 -5.75
CA LYS A 161 8.70 0.02 -6.12
C LYS A 161 9.30 -0.79 -7.27
N PRO A 162 9.58 -2.09 -7.08
CA PRO A 162 10.14 -2.95 -8.09
C PRO A 162 9.13 -3.31 -9.18
N GLY A 163 9.56 -3.36 -10.44
CA GLY A 163 8.71 -3.74 -11.58
C GLY A 163 8.67 -5.24 -11.87
N PRO A 164 7.72 -5.73 -12.70
CA PRO A 164 7.29 -7.14 -12.70
C PRO A 164 8.27 -8.12 -13.35
N GLN A 165 9.40 -7.64 -13.87
CA GLN A 165 10.51 -8.49 -14.32
C GLN A 165 11.77 -8.38 -13.44
N TRP A 166 11.70 -7.76 -12.25
CA TRP A 166 12.62 -7.82 -11.09
C TRP A 166 14.15 -7.77 -11.32
N LYS A 167 14.65 -7.60 -12.55
CA LYS A 167 16.08 -7.64 -12.90
C LYS A 167 16.57 -6.32 -13.49
N ASP A 168 15.74 -5.58 -14.22
CA ASP A 168 16.28 -4.53 -15.10
C ASP A 168 15.87 -3.11 -14.78
N LEU A 169 14.88 -2.80 -13.92
CA LEU A 169 14.47 -1.40 -13.68
C LEU A 169 14.38 -1.03 -12.19
N GLU A 170 14.82 0.17 -11.86
CA GLU A 170 14.76 0.80 -10.54
C GLU A 170 13.98 2.11 -10.65
N VAL A 171 12.94 2.28 -9.81
CA VAL A 171 12.18 3.54 -9.71
C VAL A 171 12.70 4.30 -8.50
N ILE A 172 13.23 5.50 -8.72
CA ILE A 172 13.72 6.40 -7.68
C ILE A 172 12.80 7.61 -7.64
N ASN A 173 12.05 7.75 -6.55
CA ASN A 173 11.32 8.96 -6.24
C ASN A 173 12.01 9.69 -5.08
N ARG A 174 12.10 11.02 -5.14
CA ARG A 174 12.57 11.87 -4.04
C ARG A 174 11.91 13.24 -4.11
N ASP A 175 11.61 13.83 -2.97
CA ASP A 175 11.06 15.18 -2.92
C ASP A 175 12.00 16.23 -3.55
N ASP A 176 13.31 15.98 -3.54
CA ASP A 176 14.33 16.88 -4.10
C ASP A 176 14.76 16.52 -5.52
N ARG A 177 14.31 15.41 -6.13
CA ARG A 177 14.76 14.99 -7.46
C ARG A 177 13.62 14.54 -8.36
N PRO A 178 13.78 14.65 -9.69
CA PRO A 178 12.86 14.05 -10.63
C PRO A 178 12.65 12.55 -10.33
N LEU A 179 11.42 12.06 -10.56
CA LEU A 179 11.19 10.62 -10.62
C LEU A 179 12.07 10.04 -11.73
N GLN A 180 12.80 8.96 -11.44
CA GLN A 180 13.67 8.32 -12.42
C GLN A 180 13.35 6.84 -12.52
N ILE A 181 13.28 6.34 -13.74
CA ILE A 181 13.33 4.91 -14.05
C ILE A 181 14.69 4.62 -14.64
N ILE A 182 15.47 3.78 -13.96
CA ILE A 182 16.85 3.48 -14.33
C ILE A 182 16.98 2.01 -14.67
N ASP A 183 17.66 1.71 -15.78
CA ASP A 183 18.03 0.36 -16.13
C ASP A 183 19.14 -0.16 -15.19
N ARG A 184 18.86 -1.23 -14.45
CA ARG A 184 19.72 -1.77 -13.39
C ARG A 184 21.02 -2.37 -13.92
N LYS A 185 21.01 -2.92 -15.14
CA LYS A 185 22.17 -3.58 -15.77
C LYS A 185 23.12 -2.55 -16.36
N THR A 186 22.57 -1.58 -17.07
CA THR A 186 23.33 -0.56 -17.81
C THR A 186 23.54 0.73 -17.02
N LYS A 187 22.82 0.92 -15.92
CA LYS A 187 22.77 2.16 -15.13
C LYS A 187 22.27 3.37 -15.92
N ARG A 188 21.62 3.14 -17.06
CA ARG A 188 21.09 4.21 -17.92
C ARG A 188 19.68 4.58 -17.50
N MET A 189 19.44 5.88 -17.33
CA MET A 189 18.10 6.44 -17.15
C MET A 189 17.25 6.13 -18.40
N GLN A 190 16.11 5.48 -18.20
CA GLN A 190 15.15 5.13 -19.24
C GLN A 190 14.04 6.15 -19.36
N TRP A 191 13.66 6.76 -18.24
CA TRP A 191 12.67 7.82 -18.19
C TRP A 191 12.91 8.67 -16.95
N SER A 192 12.63 9.95 -17.06
CA SER A 192 12.57 10.84 -15.90
C SER A 192 11.42 11.81 -16.05
N MET A 193 10.83 12.18 -14.92
CA MET A 193 9.82 13.23 -14.85
C MET A 193 10.29 14.31 -13.89
N GLU A 194 10.13 15.58 -14.27
CA GLU A 194 10.39 16.72 -13.39
C GLU A 194 9.62 16.60 -12.07
N ARG A 195 10.13 17.28 -11.02
CA ARG A 195 9.60 17.17 -9.66
C ARG A 195 8.08 17.22 -9.62
N ALA A 196 7.49 16.13 -9.18
CA ALA A 196 6.07 16.00 -8.93
C ALA A 196 5.91 15.23 -7.62
N TRP A 197 4.97 15.66 -6.79
CA TRP A 197 4.61 14.89 -5.61
C TRP A 197 3.90 13.62 -6.08
N ILE A 198 4.47 12.46 -5.76
CA ILE A 198 3.90 11.17 -6.12
C ILE A 198 3.13 10.65 -4.92
N SER A 199 1.83 10.44 -5.09
CA SER A 199 0.99 9.83 -4.06
C SER A 199 1.01 8.31 -4.13
N ARG A 200 1.21 7.74 -5.34
CA ARG A 200 1.22 6.29 -5.52
C ARG A 200 2.01 5.83 -6.75
N LEU A 201 2.67 4.69 -6.59
CA LEU A 201 3.29 3.91 -7.66
C LEU A 201 2.69 2.50 -7.67
N GLN A 202 2.41 1.94 -8.84
CA GLN A 202 1.96 0.53 -8.94
C GLN A 202 2.37 -0.09 -10.26
N TRP A 203 2.95 -1.29 -10.19
CA TRP A 203 3.35 -2.05 -11.36
C TRP A 203 2.33 -3.14 -11.69
N HIS A 204 2.11 -3.37 -12.99
CA HIS A 204 1.42 -4.55 -13.50
C HIS A 204 1.98 -4.94 -14.87
N GLY A 205 2.49 -6.18 -14.99
CA GLY A 205 3.12 -6.66 -16.22
C GLY A 205 4.32 -5.81 -16.67
N ASN A 206 4.13 -4.95 -17.66
CA ASN A 206 5.18 -4.02 -18.13
C ASN A 206 4.78 -2.55 -17.94
N ILE A 207 3.66 -2.30 -17.27
CA ILE A 207 3.10 -0.97 -17.09
C ILE A 207 3.38 -0.52 -15.67
N LEU A 208 3.94 0.68 -15.53
CA LEU A 208 3.99 1.42 -14.27
C LEU A 208 2.90 2.48 -14.29
N ALA A 209 1.98 2.40 -13.35
CA ALA A 209 1.11 3.50 -13.00
C ALA A 209 1.81 4.42 -12.01
N VAL A 210 1.80 5.72 -12.31
CA VAL A 210 2.32 6.80 -11.46
C VAL A 210 1.18 7.78 -11.21
N MET A 211 0.79 7.90 -9.95
CA MET A 211 -0.19 8.89 -9.51
C MET A 211 0.52 10.08 -8.91
N LEU A 212 0.29 11.24 -9.50
CA LEU A 212 0.87 12.51 -9.10
C LEU A 212 -0.17 13.26 -8.28
N GLY A 213 0.14 13.58 -7.03
CA GLY A 213 -0.65 14.49 -6.21
C GLY A 213 -0.28 15.94 -6.49
N GLY A 214 -1.25 16.83 -6.55
CA GLY A 214 -1.06 18.28 -6.54
C GLY A 214 -1.33 18.81 -5.15
N SER A 215 -0.35 19.44 -4.51
CA SER A 215 -0.58 20.14 -3.23
C SER A 215 -1.17 21.52 -3.46
N ALA A 216 -2.24 21.88 -2.73
CA ALA A 216 -2.49 23.29 -2.46
C ALA A 216 -1.43 23.77 -1.45
N ARG A 217 -0.87 24.95 -1.70
CA ARG A 217 -0.15 25.71 -0.67
C ARG A 217 -1.07 26.82 -0.20
N ASP A 218 -1.25 26.96 1.11
CA ASP A 218 -1.82 28.20 1.63
C ASP A 218 -0.85 29.39 1.39
N ARG A 219 -1.31 30.62 1.67
CA ARG A 219 -0.47 31.83 1.58
C ARG A 219 0.73 31.82 2.53
N SER A 220 0.78 30.85 3.46
CA SER A 220 1.82 30.64 4.46
C SER A 220 2.83 29.54 4.03
N GLY A 221 2.62 28.89 2.89
CA GLY A 221 3.46 27.79 2.39
C GLY A 221 3.15 26.40 2.97
N ASN A 222 2.09 26.27 3.77
CA ASN A 222 1.66 24.99 4.34
C ASN A 222 0.89 24.15 3.31
N HIS A 223 1.20 22.85 3.27
CA HIS A 223 0.56 21.89 2.39
C HIS A 223 -0.82 21.53 2.96
N PHE A 224 -1.88 21.82 2.21
CA PHE A 224 -3.24 21.41 2.55
C PHE A 224 -3.85 20.65 1.35
N GLY A 225 -3.98 19.33 1.47
CA GLY A 225 -4.79 18.50 0.57
C GLY A 225 -4.27 18.32 -0.87
N ILE A 226 -4.93 17.39 -1.57
CA ILE A 226 -4.69 17.05 -2.98
C ILE A 226 -5.66 17.87 -3.83
N GLU A 227 -5.23 19.01 -4.38
CA GLU A 227 -6.10 19.92 -5.15
C GLU A 227 -6.48 19.36 -6.53
N SER A 228 -5.56 18.61 -7.12
CA SER A 228 -5.74 17.89 -8.37
C SER A 228 -4.69 16.81 -8.44
N SER A 229 -4.92 15.77 -9.23
CA SER A 229 -3.92 14.73 -9.41
C SER A 229 -3.97 14.20 -10.84
N ARG A 230 -2.88 13.57 -11.24
CA ARG A 230 -2.70 13.06 -12.60
C ARG A 230 -2.25 11.62 -12.53
N LEU A 231 -2.86 10.80 -13.36
CA LEU A 231 -2.44 9.42 -13.56
C LEU A 231 -1.62 9.32 -14.85
N LEU A 232 -0.38 8.87 -14.73
CA LEU A 232 0.49 8.52 -15.84
C LEU A 232 0.66 7.01 -15.90
N LEU A 233 0.68 6.49 -17.12
CA LEU A 233 1.06 5.10 -17.39
C LEU A 233 2.33 5.07 -18.22
N TRP A 234 3.34 4.33 -17.77
CA TRP A 234 4.60 4.14 -18.49
C TRP A 234 4.77 2.68 -18.88
N ASP A 235 4.96 2.42 -20.17
CA ASP A 235 5.22 1.08 -20.71
C ASP A 235 6.74 0.84 -20.77
N SER A 236 7.19 -0.17 -20.02
CA SER A 236 8.61 -0.52 -19.91
C SER A 236 9.20 -1.15 -21.16
N ARG A 237 8.38 -1.78 -22.00
CA ARG A 237 8.81 -2.37 -23.28
C ARG A 237 8.99 -1.28 -24.31
N LYS A 238 8.03 -0.36 -24.41
CA LYS A 238 8.06 0.76 -25.35
C LYS A 238 8.95 1.91 -24.86
N ARG A 239 9.25 1.95 -23.56
CA ARG A 239 9.95 3.05 -22.87
C ARG A 239 9.26 4.38 -23.10
N ALA A 240 7.93 4.36 -23.11
CA ALA A 240 7.10 5.49 -23.49
C ALA A 240 5.89 5.60 -22.56
N LEU A 241 5.39 6.82 -22.40
CA LEU A 241 4.11 7.06 -21.76
C LEU A 241 2.99 6.55 -22.66
N LEU A 242 2.02 5.87 -22.05
CA LEU A 242 0.74 5.57 -22.67
C LEU A 242 -0.20 6.77 -22.50
N PRO A 243 -1.33 6.82 -23.22
CA PRO A 243 -2.36 7.82 -22.98
C PRO A 243 -2.72 7.89 -21.49
N SER A 244 -3.03 9.08 -21.01
CA SER A 244 -3.58 9.26 -19.66
C SER A 244 -5.10 9.36 -19.74
N PRO A 245 -5.83 8.89 -18.70
CA PRO A 245 -7.26 9.12 -18.65
C PRO A 245 -7.56 10.63 -18.63
N PRO A 246 -8.67 11.07 -19.24
CA PRO A 246 -9.10 12.45 -19.21
C PRO A 246 -9.52 12.84 -17.78
N THR A 247 -8.98 13.93 -17.26
CA THR A 247 -9.27 14.45 -15.90
C THR A 247 -9.83 15.85 -15.98
N SER A 248 -10.70 16.21 -15.03
CA SER A 248 -11.02 17.60 -14.78
C SER A 248 -10.01 18.18 -13.77
N GLY A 249 -9.75 19.47 -13.82
CA GLY A 249 -8.69 20.12 -13.04
C GLY A 249 -8.90 20.12 -11.51
N GLN A 250 -10.01 19.59 -10.98
CA GLN A 250 -10.30 19.49 -9.54
C GLN A 250 -10.43 18.03 -9.05
N ASP A 251 -9.97 17.08 -9.86
CA ASP A 251 -10.11 15.65 -9.61
C ASP A 251 -8.89 15.09 -8.85
N ALA A 252 -9.15 14.42 -7.73
CA ALA A 252 -8.17 13.70 -6.94
C ALA A 252 -8.31 12.19 -7.13
N PHE A 253 -7.45 11.56 -7.93
CA PHE A 253 -7.18 10.13 -7.89
C PHE A 253 -6.68 9.73 -6.52
N ASP A 254 -7.07 8.54 -6.08
CA ASP A 254 -6.73 8.02 -4.76
C ASP A 254 -6.17 6.58 -4.87
N GLU A 255 -6.99 5.69 -5.41
CA GLU A 255 -6.73 4.27 -5.55
C GLU A 255 -6.71 3.87 -7.03
N ILE A 256 -5.79 2.96 -7.35
CA ILE A 256 -5.63 2.37 -8.68
C ILE A 256 -5.49 0.86 -8.49
N ASP A 257 -6.06 0.10 -9.41
CA ASP A 257 -5.86 -1.33 -9.47
C ASP A 257 -5.91 -1.87 -10.90
N PHE A 258 -5.02 -2.79 -11.22
CA PHE A 258 -4.93 -3.37 -12.56
C PHE A 258 -5.75 -4.64 -12.65
N HIS A 259 -6.56 -4.75 -13.70
CA HIS A 259 -7.22 -6.00 -14.02
C HIS A 259 -6.19 -7.02 -14.54
N SER A 260 -6.48 -8.31 -14.36
CA SER A 260 -5.65 -9.44 -14.82
C SER A 260 -5.53 -9.57 -16.34
N ASP A 261 -6.30 -8.81 -17.11
CA ASP A 261 -6.29 -8.80 -18.58
C ASP A 261 -5.14 -7.95 -19.16
N SER A 262 -4.40 -7.24 -18.31
CA SER A 262 -3.27 -6.39 -18.71
C SER A 262 -3.61 -5.32 -19.75
N HIS A 263 -4.87 -4.86 -19.80
CA HIS A 263 -5.27 -3.68 -20.58
C HIS A 263 -6.37 -2.84 -19.91
N THR A 264 -6.95 -3.33 -18.81
CA THR A 264 -7.96 -2.61 -18.03
C THR A 264 -7.37 -2.12 -16.70
N LEU A 265 -7.66 -0.87 -16.35
CA LEU A 265 -7.35 -0.25 -15.07
C LEU A 265 -8.65 0.18 -14.39
N LEU A 266 -8.75 -0.06 -13.08
CA LEU A 266 -9.76 0.52 -12.21
C LEU A 266 -9.12 1.63 -11.41
N TYR A 267 -9.79 2.77 -11.30
CA TYR A 267 -9.36 3.84 -10.43
C TYR A 267 -10.56 4.63 -9.95
N ASN A 268 -10.40 5.29 -8.80
CA ASN A 268 -11.39 6.25 -8.32
C ASN A 268 -10.87 7.68 -8.44
N ILE A 269 -11.82 8.59 -8.60
CA ILE A 269 -11.61 10.03 -8.60
C ILE A 269 -12.51 10.62 -7.53
N ASN A 270 -11.95 11.38 -6.60
CA ASN A 270 -12.67 12.16 -5.61
C ASN A 270 -12.68 13.64 -6.02
N ASN A 271 -13.86 14.25 -5.99
CA ASN A 271 -14.03 15.68 -6.20
C ASN A 271 -14.28 16.36 -4.85
N LEU A 272 -13.26 17.07 -4.37
CA LEU A 272 -13.26 17.67 -3.03
C LEU A 272 -14.31 18.77 -2.86
N SER A 273 -14.53 19.59 -3.90
CA SER A 273 -15.47 20.71 -3.84
C SER A 273 -16.92 20.26 -3.82
N LYS A 274 -17.24 19.16 -4.51
CA LYS A 274 -18.59 18.60 -4.60
C LYS A 274 -18.87 17.46 -3.61
N GLN A 275 -17.87 17.05 -2.83
CA GLN A 275 -17.94 15.89 -1.94
C GLN A 275 -18.51 14.65 -2.66
N SER A 276 -18.00 14.37 -3.85
CA SER A 276 -18.48 13.29 -4.72
C SER A 276 -17.32 12.47 -5.23
N SER A 277 -17.61 11.27 -5.73
CA SER A 277 -16.60 10.39 -6.30
C SER A 277 -17.09 9.69 -7.56
N GLU A 278 -16.13 9.27 -8.39
CA GLU A 278 -16.36 8.41 -9.53
C GLU A 278 -15.46 7.18 -9.45
N LEU A 279 -16.01 5.99 -9.63
CA LEU A 279 -15.25 4.78 -9.96
C LEU A 279 -15.20 4.64 -11.47
N VAL A 280 -14.02 4.41 -12.03
CA VAL A 280 -13.84 4.30 -13.47
C VAL A 280 -13.07 3.04 -13.81
N ALA A 281 -13.67 2.22 -14.69
CA ALA A 281 -12.93 1.18 -15.41
C ALA A 281 -12.55 1.73 -16.80
N TRP A 282 -11.27 1.67 -17.11
CA TRP A 282 -10.70 2.28 -18.30
C TRP A 282 -9.77 1.31 -19.02
N ASP A 283 -9.99 1.15 -20.32
CA ASP A 283 -9.08 0.42 -21.19
C ASP A 283 -7.99 1.37 -21.68
N TYR A 284 -6.78 1.18 -21.17
CA TYR A 284 -5.65 2.06 -21.44
C TYR A 284 -4.93 1.75 -22.76
N HIS A 285 -5.21 0.60 -23.37
CA HIS A 285 -4.72 0.30 -24.73
C HIS A 285 -5.57 1.01 -25.78
N GLN A 286 -6.89 1.03 -25.57
CA GLN A 286 -7.85 1.67 -26.47
C GLN A 286 -8.13 3.12 -26.10
N ASN A 287 -7.58 3.59 -24.97
CA ASN A 287 -7.82 4.91 -24.40
C ASN A 287 -9.32 5.23 -24.29
N ARG A 288 -10.11 4.30 -23.77
CA ARG A 288 -11.57 4.47 -23.64
C ARG A 288 -12.07 4.06 -22.27
N VAL A 289 -13.00 4.85 -21.74
CA VAL A 289 -13.74 4.48 -20.53
C VAL A 289 -14.68 3.34 -20.87
N LEU A 290 -14.56 2.22 -20.15
CA LEU A 290 -15.45 1.07 -20.30
C LEU A 290 -16.78 1.35 -19.59
N TRP A 291 -16.71 1.85 -18.36
CA TRP A 291 -17.85 2.31 -17.59
C TRP A 291 -17.40 3.24 -16.46
N ARG A 292 -18.38 3.98 -15.91
CA ARG A 292 -18.20 4.81 -14.72
C ARG A 292 -19.37 4.66 -13.77
N PHE A 293 -19.10 4.74 -12.48
CA PHE A 293 -20.11 4.85 -11.44
C PHE A 293 -19.88 6.14 -10.68
N LYS A 294 -20.94 6.92 -10.43
CA LYS A 294 -20.87 8.19 -9.70
C LYS A 294 -21.55 8.05 -8.34
N SER A 295 -20.93 8.60 -7.31
CA SER A 295 -21.46 8.65 -5.95
C SER A 295 -21.45 10.08 -5.42
N SER A 296 -22.47 10.45 -4.65
CA SER A 296 -22.52 11.69 -3.88
C SER A 296 -21.81 11.57 -2.52
N SER A 297 -20.84 10.67 -2.44
CA SER A 297 -20.02 10.43 -1.25
C SER A 297 -18.58 10.26 -1.70
N PHE A 298 -17.65 10.41 -0.76
CA PHE A 298 -16.26 10.11 -1.04
C PHE A 298 -16.08 8.62 -1.24
N SER A 299 -15.11 8.29 -2.08
CA SER A 299 -14.66 6.91 -2.26
C SER A 299 -13.30 6.73 -1.63
N GLY A 300 -13.11 5.58 -1.00
CA GLY A 300 -11.81 5.13 -0.51
C GLY A 300 -11.28 4.03 -1.42
N ARG A 301 -11.04 2.86 -0.82
CA ARG A 301 -10.38 1.74 -1.50
C ARG A 301 -11.20 1.19 -2.67
N ALA A 302 -10.56 1.06 -3.84
CA ALA A 302 -11.08 0.37 -5.01
C ALA A 302 -10.14 -0.76 -5.44
N GLN A 303 -10.69 -1.90 -5.85
CA GLN A 303 -9.91 -3.07 -6.28
C GLN A 303 -10.72 -4.02 -7.17
N TRP A 304 -10.06 -4.74 -8.06
CA TRP A 304 -10.62 -5.90 -8.75
C TRP A 304 -10.62 -7.12 -7.82
N SER A 305 -11.57 -8.03 -8.05
CA SER A 305 -11.46 -9.39 -7.54
C SER A 305 -10.26 -10.10 -8.17
N PRO A 306 -9.64 -11.07 -7.49
CA PRO A 306 -8.50 -11.82 -8.03
C PRO A 306 -8.75 -12.48 -9.39
N ASP A 307 -9.99 -12.91 -9.67
CA ASP A 307 -10.40 -13.47 -10.95
C ASP A 307 -10.81 -12.43 -12.01
N GLY A 308 -10.84 -11.15 -11.64
CA GLY A 308 -11.18 -10.01 -12.50
C GLY A 308 -12.67 -9.87 -12.82
N LYS A 309 -13.55 -10.75 -12.32
CA LYS A 309 -14.98 -10.69 -12.66
C LYS A 309 -15.71 -9.54 -11.99
N TRP A 310 -15.22 -9.10 -10.83
CA TRP A 310 -15.87 -8.09 -9.99
C TRP A 310 -14.94 -6.92 -9.74
N ALA A 311 -15.50 -5.72 -9.70
CA ALA A 311 -14.85 -4.54 -9.15
C ALA A 311 -15.54 -4.17 -7.85
N SER A 312 -14.78 -3.67 -6.88
CA SER A 312 -15.34 -3.16 -5.64
C SER A 312 -14.85 -1.74 -5.36
N MET A 313 -15.69 -0.97 -4.69
CA MET A 313 -15.32 0.35 -4.17
C MET A 313 -16.01 0.57 -2.83
N GLU A 314 -15.26 1.15 -1.91
CA GLU A 314 -15.81 1.68 -0.68
C GLU A 314 -16.27 3.13 -0.87
N ILE A 315 -17.44 3.47 -0.35
CA ILE A 315 -17.96 4.83 -0.26
C ILE A 315 -18.35 5.19 1.17
N GLY A 316 -18.14 6.44 1.57
CA GLY A 316 -18.50 6.93 2.90
C GLY A 316 -18.43 8.45 3.02
N ALA A 317 -18.96 8.98 4.12
CA ALA A 317 -18.91 10.41 4.42
C ALA A 317 -17.58 10.78 5.09
N PHE A 318 -16.89 11.80 4.60
CA PHE A 318 -15.64 12.30 5.19
C PHE A 318 -15.82 12.75 6.65
N THR A 319 -17.02 13.24 6.98
CA THR A 319 -17.35 13.84 8.28
C THR A 319 -17.95 12.85 9.28
N ASN A 320 -18.31 11.64 8.86
CA ASN A 320 -18.87 10.62 9.74
C ASN A 320 -18.26 9.24 9.44
N PRO A 321 -17.10 8.92 10.06
CA PRO A 321 -16.34 7.70 9.77
C PRO A 321 -16.97 6.44 10.38
N THR A 322 -18.23 6.47 10.81
CA THR A 322 -18.86 5.34 11.53
C THR A 322 -19.58 4.35 10.60
N SER A 323 -19.79 4.70 9.32
CA SER A 323 -20.41 3.81 8.35
C SER A 323 -19.89 4.06 6.94
N PHE A 324 -19.43 2.99 6.31
CA PHE A 324 -19.04 2.90 4.91
C PHE A 324 -19.92 1.86 4.21
N ASP A 325 -20.09 2.01 2.90
CA ASP A 325 -20.66 0.99 2.03
C ASP A 325 -19.58 0.45 1.13
N ILE A 326 -19.48 -0.87 1.04
CA ILE A 326 -18.69 -1.57 0.06
C ILE A 326 -19.63 -1.96 -1.07
N LEU A 327 -19.42 -1.33 -2.23
CA LEU A 327 -20.16 -1.59 -3.45
C LEU A 327 -19.40 -2.60 -4.30
N VAL A 328 -20.14 -3.51 -4.94
CA VAL A 328 -19.58 -4.51 -5.85
C VAL A 328 -20.27 -4.44 -7.20
N PHE A 329 -19.47 -4.33 -8.25
CA PHE A 329 -19.87 -4.19 -9.64
C PHE A 329 -19.40 -5.38 -10.46
N ASP A 330 -20.18 -5.78 -11.46
CA ASP A 330 -19.67 -6.67 -12.50
C ASP A 330 -18.76 -5.94 -13.50
N ARG A 331 -18.15 -6.68 -14.42
CA ARG A 331 -17.28 -6.14 -15.47
C ARG A 331 -17.97 -5.14 -16.40
N ALA A 332 -19.30 -5.14 -16.49
CA ALA A 332 -20.07 -4.18 -17.26
C ALA A 332 -20.41 -2.90 -16.45
N GLY A 333 -19.99 -2.82 -15.18
CA GLY A 333 -20.24 -1.68 -14.30
C GLY A 333 -21.62 -1.71 -13.64
N LYS A 334 -22.34 -2.83 -13.73
CA LYS A 334 -23.64 -2.97 -13.05
C LYS A 334 -23.38 -3.29 -11.58
N LEU A 335 -24.04 -2.54 -10.68
CA LEU A 335 -24.03 -2.82 -9.24
C LEU A 335 -24.77 -4.14 -8.95
N HIS A 336 -24.11 -5.05 -8.24
CA HIS A 336 -24.68 -6.33 -7.78
C HIS A 336 -24.91 -6.37 -6.28
N GLN A 337 -24.09 -5.66 -5.51
CA GLN A 337 -24.15 -5.73 -4.05
C GLN A 337 -23.69 -4.43 -3.40
N ALA A 338 -24.31 -4.11 -2.27
CA ALA A 338 -23.88 -3.07 -1.36
C ALA A 338 -23.89 -3.65 0.06
N THR A 339 -22.74 -3.65 0.72
CA THR A 339 -22.57 -4.18 2.07
C THR A 339 -22.08 -3.08 2.99
N LYS A 340 -22.72 -2.90 4.15
CA LYS A 340 -22.23 -1.96 5.17
C LYS A 340 -20.89 -2.43 5.74
N ALA A 341 -20.07 -1.49 6.17
CA ALA A 341 -18.87 -1.70 6.99
C ALA A 341 -18.72 -0.53 7.95
N SER A 342 -18.05 -0.72 9.10
CA SER A 342 -17.80 0.40 10.02
C SER A 342 -16.42 1.02 9.83
N LYS A 343 -15.53 0.37 9.06
CA LYS A 343 -14.17 0.83 8.78
C LYS A 343 -13.85 0.78 7.28
N PRO A 344 -12.97 1.66 6.79
CA PRO A 344 -12.63 1.79 5.38
C PRO A 344 -11.60 0.74 4.91
N VAL A 345 -11.80 -0.53 5.29
CA VAL A 345 -10.83 -1.60 5.04
C VAL A 345 -11.56 -2.90 4.72
N TYR A 346 -11.28 -3.43 3.52
CA TYR A 346 -11.83 -4.69 3.07
C TYR A 346 -10.92 -5.38 2.04
N TYR A 347 -11.10 -6.69 1.89
CA TYR A 347 -10.30 -7.54 1.01
C TYR A 347 -11.14 -8.64 0.36
N TRP A 348 -10.86 -8.91 -0.92
CA TRP A 348 -11.41 -10.06 -1.61
C TRP A 348 -10.83 -11.38 -1.08
N SER A 349 -11.65 -12.43 -1.06
CA SER A 349 -11.17 -13.79 -0.94
C SER A 349 -10.36 -14.18 -2.20
N PRO A 350 -9.34 -15.07 -2.07
CA PRO A 350 -8.55 -15.51 -3.23
C PRO A 350 -9.38 -16.15 -4.36
N ASP A 351 -10.51 -16.77 -4.02
CA ASP A 351 -11.45 -17.38 -4.97
C ASP A 351 -12.46 -16.39 -5.57
N SER A 352 -12.37 -15.09 -5.23
CA SER A 352 -13.24 -14.01 -5.71
C SER A 352 -14.72 -14.15 -5.36
N SER A 353 -15.09 -15.09 -4.49
CA SER A 353 -16.49 -15.32 -4.12
C SER A 353 -16.97 -14.42 -2.99
N ARG A 354 -16.07 -13.74 -2.28
CA ARG A 354 -16.37 -13.09 -1.00
C ARG A 354 -15.53 -11.85 -0.73
N ILE A 355 -16.05 -11.02 0.16
CA ILE A 355 -15.35 -9.87 0.72
C ILE A 355 -15.32 -9.99 2.24
N ALA A 356 -14.14 -9.82 2.83
CA ALA A 356 -13.97 -9.62 4.26
C ALA A 356 -13.81 -8.13 4.56
N SER A 357 -14.59 -7.61 5.50
CA SER A 357 -14.55 -6.23 5.96
C SER A 357 -14.41 -6.15 7.48
N LEU A 358 -13.88 -5.04 7.97
CA LEU A 358 -13.79 -4.78 9.40
C LEU A 358 -15.07 -4.12 9.92
N TRP A 359 -15.53 -4.62 11.06
CA TRP A 359 -16.70 -4.13 11.78
C TRP A 359 -16.34 -3.87 13.23
N GLU A 360 -16.73 -2.72 13.75
CA GLU A 360 -16.54 -2.31 15.13
C GLU A 360 -17.93 -1.99 15.70
N LYS A 361 -18.23 -2.59 16.84
CA LYS A 361 -19.38 -2.18 17.65
C LYS A 361 -18.83 -1.37 18.81
N ALA A 362 -19.58 -0.36 19.26
CA ALA A 362 -19.30 0.27 20.53
C ALA A 362 -19.16 -0.84 21.60
N ASP A 363 -18.01 -0.86 22.29
CA ASP A 363 -17.68 -1.83 23.35
C ASP A 363 -17.36 -3.27 22.91
N SER A 364 -16.93 -3.51 21.67
CA SER A 364 -16.45 -4.83 21.22
C SER A 364 -15.15 -4.76 20.43
N PRO A 365 -14.29 -5.81 20.48
CA PRO A 365 -13.11 -5.90 19.63
C PRO A 365 -13.49 -5.84 18.14
N CYS A 366 -12.52 -5.50 17.29
CA CYS A 366 -12.78 -5.34 15.87
C CYS A 366 -13.10 -6.70 15.25
N MET A 367 -14.33 -6.86 14.78
CA MET A 367 -14.83 -8.09 14.18
C MET A 367 -14.60 -8.11 12.68
N VAL A 368 -14.48 -9.32 12.15
CA VAL A 368 -14.45 -9.57 10.71
C VAL A 368 -15.84 -9.94 10.24
N GLN A 369 -16.40 -9.16 9.32
CA GLN A 369 -17.60 -9.54 8.59
C GLN A 369 -17.18 -10.11 7.23
N VAL A 370 -17.75 -11.27 6.87
CA VAL A 370 -17.62 -11.87 5.54
C VAL A 370 -18.95 -11.75 4.82
N SER A 371 -18.90 -11.27 3.59
CA SER A 371 -20.06 -11.20 2.69
C SER A 371 -19.80 -11.99 1.43
N GLU A 372 -20.72 -12.88 1.07
CA GLU A 372 -20.69 -13.56 -0.22
C GLU A 372 -21.11 -12.63 -1.35
N VAL A 373 -20.44 -12.78 -2.49
CA VAL A 373 -20.64 -11.98 -3.70
C VAL A 373 -21.40 -12.80 -4.73
N GLY A 374 -22.46 -12.20 -5.28
CA GLY A 374 -23.28 -12.81 -6.33
C GLY A 374 -24.42 -13.69 -5.82
N GLN A 375 -24.64 -13.79 -4.50
CA GLN A 375 -25.93 -14.27 -3.98
C GLN A 375 -26.96 -13.13 -4.10
N LYS A 376 -28.11 -13.40 -4.72
CA LYS A 376 -29.24 -12.47 -4.67
C LYS A 376 -29.63 -12.27 -3.21
N ALA A 377 -29.73 -11.01 -2.78
CA ALA A 377 -30.33 -10.64 -1.51
C ALA A 377 -31.76 -11.17 -1.40
#